data_AF-X1QAS4-F1
#
_entry.id   AF-X1QAS4-F1
#
_cell.length_a   1.000
_cell.length_b   1.000
_cell.length_c   1.000
_cell.angle_alpha   90.00
_cell.angle_beta   90.00
_cell.angle_gamma   90.00
#
_symmetry.space_group_name_H-M   'P 1'
#
loop_
_entity.id
_entity.type
_entity.pdbx_description
1 polymer ?
#
loop_
_entity_poly.entity_id
_entity_poly.type
_entity_poly.pdbx_seq_one_letter_code
_entity_poly.pdbx_strand_id
1 'polypeptide(L)'
;MTALLNIGIITAEQHKDIRQTISRNVSDAAQNPEEVLLKMGLVTAEDILKAKASMYGMEFRRISPEKVNKLAFEKLALDFIKNNNVVPVDIEQDCLLIATSEPANVFVLEDVKRQTKMDIKTIVCTPGR
;
A
#
# COMPACT_ATOMS: atom_id res chain seq x y z
N MET A 1 -12.05 -0.55 5.72
CA MET A 1 -12.64 0.13 6.90
C MET A 1 -12.30 -0.59 8.21
N THR A 2 -12.56 -1.89 8.35
CA THR A 2 -12.22 -2.67 9.57
C THR A 2 -10.74 -2.59 9.95
N ALA A 3 -9.83 -2.53 8.99
CA ALA A 3 -8.40 -2.39 9.26
C ALA A 3 -8.04 -1.09 9.97
N LEU A 4 -8.67 0.04 9.61
CA LEU A 4 -8.47 1.34 10.27
C LEU A 4 -8.93 1.32 11.72
N LEU A 5 -10.00 0.56 12.02
CA LEU A 5 -10.45 0.31 13.39
C LEU A 5 -9.45 -0.58 14.14
N ASN A 6 -8.94 -1.64 13.50
CA ASN A 6 -7.99 -2.57 14.12
C ASN A 6 -6.66 -1.89 14.52
N ILE A 7 -6.19 -0.92 13.73
CA ILE A 7 -4.99 -0.13 14.05
C ILE A 7 -5.28 1.14 14.86
N GLY A 8 -6.53 1.33 15.30
CA GLY A 8 -6.93 2.40 16.23
C GLY A 8 -7.04 3.81 15.63
N ILE A 9 -7.08 3.94 14.30
CA ILE A 9 -7.16 5.24 13.62
C ILE A 9 -8.58 5.81 13.67
N ILE A 10 -9.59 4.94 13.66
CA ILE A 10 -10.99 5.32 13.83
C ILE A 10 -11.61 4.54 14.98
N THR A 11 -12.55 5.15 15.69
CA THR A 11 -13.31 4.50 16.77
C THR A 11 -14.47 3.66 16.22
N ALA A 12 -15.02 2.77 17.06
CA ALA A 12 -16.18 1.96 16.70
C ALA A 12 -17.43 2.82 16.40
N GLU A 13 -17.58 3.95 17.09
CA GLU A 13 -18.65 4.92 16.88
C GLU A 13 -18.49 5.62 15.53
N GLN A 14 -17.31 6.19 15.25
CA GLN A 14 -17.00 6.78 13.94
C GLN A 14 -17.21 5.77 12.80
N HIS A 15 -16.80 4.51 12.98
CA HIS A 15 -16.98 3.45 11.98
C HIS A 15 -18.46 3.17 11.66
N LYS A 16 -19.37 3.34 12.63
CA LYS A 16 -20.82 3.21 12.43
C LYS A 16 -21.36 4.43 11.66
N ASP A 17 -20.96 5.63 12.07
CA ASP A 17 -21.44 6.89 11.48
C ASP A 17 -20.97 7.05 10.03
N ILE A 18 -19.72 6.69 9.74
CA ILE A 18 -19.16 6.69 8.37
C ILE A 18 -19.96 5.73 7.48
N ARG A 19 -20.21 4.50 7.94
CA ARG A 19 -20.99 3.51 7.15
C ARG A 19 -22.40 4.02 6.85
N GLN A 20 -23.03 4.67 7.83
CA GLN A 20 -24.35 5.25 7.63
C GLN A 20 -24.33 6.45 6.67
N THR A 21 -23.27 7.26 6.69
CA THR A 21 -23.08 8.40 5.79
C THR A 21 -22.86 7.95 4.34
N ILE A 22 -22.02 6.94 4.12
CA ILE A 22 -21.81 6.33 2.80
C ILE A 22 -23.12 5.72 2.27
N SER A 23 -23.88 5.02 3.14
CA SER A 23 -25.14 4.39 2.75
C SER A 23 -26.30 5.37 2.50
N ARG A 24 -26.22 6.63 2.95
CA ARG A 24 -27.29 7.63 2.77
C ARG A 24 -27.07 8.50 1.54
N ASN A 25 -25.83 8.74 1.13
CA ASN A 25 -25.50 9.55 -0.05
C ASN A 25 -25.48 8.72 -1.36
N VAL A 26 -26.52 7.88 -1.56
CA VAL A 26 -26.63 6.83 -2.60
C VAL A 26 -26.58 7.36 -4.04
N SER A 27 -26.57 8.67 -4.27
CA SER A 27 -26.34 9.23 -5.61
C SER A 27 -24.92 8.98 -6.15
N ASP A 28 -23.98 8.55 -5.30
CA ASP A 28 -22.56 8.38 -5.61
C ASP A 28 -22.04 7.00 -5.15
N ALA A 29 -22.82 5.94 -5.39
CA ALA A 29 -22.54 4.55 -4.99
C ALA A 29 -21.20 3.95 -5.49
N ALA A 30 -20.38 4.73 -6.20
CA ALA A 30 -19.04 4.39 -6.64
C ALA A 30 -17.92 5.05 -5.81
N GLN A 31 -18.22 5.87 -4.79
CA GLN A 31 -17.15 6.50 -4.01
C GLN A 31 -16.42 5.47 -3.13
N ASN A 32 -15.13 5.31 -3.39
CA ASN A 32 -14.23 4.49 -2.61
C ASN A 32 -14.28 4.96 -1.13
N PRO A 33 -14.56 4.08 -0.15
CA PRO A 33 -14.60 4.45 1.25
C PRO A 33 -13.33 5.15 1.74
N GLU A 34 -12.18 4.81 1.17
CA GLU A 34 -10.89 5.47 1.45
C GLU A 34 -10.94 6.96 1.06
N GLU A 35 -11.50 7.30 -0.10
CA GLU A 35 -11.64 8.67 -0.58
C GLU A 35 -12.61 9.49 0.26
N VAL A 36 -13.73 8.88 0.69
CA VAL A 36 -14.68 9.55 1.58
C VAL A 36 -14.01 9.91 2.90
N LEU A 37 -13.27 8.96 3.49
CA LEU A 37 -12.54 9.18 4.74
C LEU A 37 -11.45 10.26 4.61
N LEU A 38 -10.74 10.30 3.48
CA LEU A 38 -9.78 11.36 3.15
C LEU A 38 -10.46 12.72 3.03
N LYS A 39 -11.57 12.82 2.27
CA LYS A 39 -12.34 14.07 2.08
C LYS A 39 -12.92 14.60 3.40
N MET A 40 -13.30 13.71 4.31
CA MET A 40 -13.78 14.07 5.64
C MET A 40 -12.64 14.45 6.61
N GLY A 41 -11.37 14.30 6.21
CA GLY A 41 -10.22 14.57 7.07
C GLY A 41 -10.07 13.60 8.24
N LEU A 42 -10.74 12.45 8.20
CA LEU A 42 -10.73 11.47 9.29
C LEU A 42 -9.50 10.55 9.24
N VAL A 43 -8.89 10.42 8.06
CA VAL A 43 -7.67 9.63 7.85
C VAL A 43 -6.75 10.36 6.88
N THR A 44 -5.45 10.09 6.95
CA THR A 44 -4.48 10.50 5.95
C THR A 44 -4.23 9.39 4.92
N ALA A 45 -3.58 9.71 3.80
CA ALA A 45 -3.17 8.70 2.82
C ALA A 45 -2.20 7.67 3.43
N GLU A 46 -1.37 8.10 4.37
CA GLU A 46 -0.47 7.22 5.12
C GLU A 46 -1.24 6.27 6.04
N ASP A 47 -2.30 6.74 6.69
CA ASP A 47 -3.15 5.91 7.55
C ASP A 47 -3.83 4.79 6.77
N ILE A 48 -4.25 5.09 5.54
CA ILE A 48 -4.77 4.09 4.60
C ILE A 48 -3.69 3.05 4.27
N LEU A 49 -2.46 3.49 3.96
CA LEU A 49 -1.36 2.58 3.65
C LEU A 49 -0.97 1.70 4.84
N LYS A 50 -0.95 2.24 6.07
CA LYS A 50 -0.74 1.47 7.30
C LYS A 50 -1.84 0.43 7.51
N ALA A 51 -3.10 0.80 7.26
CA ALA A 51 -4.22 -0.13 7.34
C ALA A 51 -4.10 -1.24 6.29
N LYS A 52 -3.75 -0.90 5.05
CA LYS A 52 -3.47 -1.89 4.00
C LYS A 52 -2.33 -2.83 4.43
N ALA A 53 -1.21 -2.30 4.92
CA ALA A 53 -0.09 -3.11 5.40
C ALA A 53 -0.54 -4.13 6.46
N SER A 54 -1.29 -3.66 7.47
CA SER A 54 -1.85 -4.52 8.51
C SER A 54 -2.78 -5.60 7.97
N MET A 55 -3.65 -5.29 7.00
CA MET A 55 -4.56 -6.28 6.38
C MET A 55 -3.83 -7.43 5.69
N TYR A 56 -2.70 -7.12 5.05
CA TYR A 56 -1.92 -8.09 4.28
C TYR A 56 -0.77 -8.71 5.10
N GLY A 57 -0.68 -8.43 6.40
CA GLY A 57 0.42 -8.92 7.24
C GLY A 57 1.79 -8.35 6.85
N MET A 58 1.81 -7.16 6.24
CA MET A 58 3.02 -6.48 5.78
C MET A 58 3.36 -5.31 6.72
N GLU A 59 4.64 -4.93 6.73
CA GLU A 59 5.12 -3.75 7.43
C GLU A 59 4.92 -2.50 6.56
N PHE A 60 4.52 -1.38 7.17
CA PHE A 60 4.59 -0.07 6.53
C PHE A 60 5.93 0.61 6.84
N ARG A 61 6.66 1.06 5.81
CA ARG A 61 7.89 1.84 5.95
C ARG A 61 7.88 3.07 5.07
N ARG A 62 8.48 4.16 5.56
CA ARG A 62 8.88 5.29 4.72
C ARG A 62 10.27 4.98 4.12
N ILE A 63 10.36 4.96 2.80
CA ILE A 63 11.62 4.70 2.08
C ILE A 63 12.17 6.02 1.55
N SER A 64 13.43 6.31 1.89
CA SER A 64 14.15 7.45 1.32
C SER A 64 14.95 6.99 0.10
N PRO A 65 14.99 7.75 -1.02
CA PRO A 65 15.72 7.37 -2.22
C PRO A 65 17.20 7.03 -1.96
N GLU A 66 17.83 7.72 -1.02
CA GLU A 66 19.23 7.50 -0.62
C GLU A 66 19.49 6.15 0.05
N LYS A 67 18.43 5.47 0.51
CA LYS A 67 18.49 4.13 1.12
C LYS A 67 18.20 3.01 0.13
N VAL A 68 17.90 3.33 -1.13
CA VAL A 68 17.63 2.33 -2.16
C VAL A 68 18.96 1.78 -2.69
N ASN A 69 19.14 0.47 -2.58
CA ASN A 69 20.29 -0.22 -3.14
C ASN A 69 20.20 -0.22 -4.66
N LYS A 70 21.23 0.35 -5.31
CA LYS A 70 21.30 0.45 -6.77
C LYS A 70 21.21 -0.91 -7.48
N LEU A 71 21.87 -1.93 -6.94
CA LEU A 71 21.87 -3.28 -7.53
C LEU A 71 20.50 -3.95 -7.43
N ALA A 72 19.74 -3.66 -6.37
CA ALA A 72 18.36 -4.14 -6.22
C ALA A 72 17.45 -3.39 -7.20
N PHE A 73 17.56 -2.07 -7.26
CA PHE A 73 16.75 -1.21 -8.13
C PHE A 73 16.87 -1.60 -9.60
N GLU A 74 18.09 -1.90 -10.06
CA GLU A 74 18.38 -2.30 -11.44
C GLU A 74 17.86 -3.70 -11.81
N LYS A 75 17.27 -4.47 -10.86
CA LYS A 75 16.63 -5.77 -11.15
C LYS A 75 15.34 -5.64 -11.95
N LEU A 76 14.70 -4.48 -11.95
CA LEU A 76 13.50 -4.21 -12.72
C LEU A 76 13.71 -3.01 -13.64
N ALA A 77 13.11 -3.06 -14.82
CA ALA A 77 13.11 -1.92 -15.73
C ALA A 77 12.35 -0.73 -15.11
N LEU A 78 12.85 0.49 -15.34
CA LEU A 78 12.27 1.71 -14.77
C LEU A 78 10.79 1.89 -15.15
N ASP A 79 10.42 1.54 -16.38
CA ASP A 79 9.03 1.63 -16.84
C ASP A 79 8.13 0.63 -16.10
N PHE A 80 8.65 -0.57 -15.79
CA PHE A 80 7.92 -1.54 -14.99
C PHE A 80 7.67 -1.03 -13.57
N ILE A 81 8.70 -0.46 -12.93
CA ILE A 81 8.63 0.14 -11.59
C ILE A 81 7.53 1.22 -11.56
N LYS A 82 7.57 2.17 -12.51
CA LYS A 82 6.62 3.30 -12.57
C LYS A 82 5.19 2.87 -12.85
N ASN A 83 4.99 1.92 -13.77
CA ASN A 83 3.64 1.54 -14.20
C ASN A 83 2.94 0.62 -13.21
N ASN A 84 3.67 -0.02 -12.29
CA ASN A 84 3.11 -1.05 -11.42
C ASN A 84 3.18 -0.72 -9.92
N ASN A 85 3.58 0.50 -9.54
CA ASN A 85 3.67 0.94 -8.13
C ASN A 85 4.49 -0.03 -7.25
N VAL A 86 5.61 -0.53 -7.78
CA VAL A 86 6.56 -1.39 -7.07
C VAL A 86 7.97 -0.87 -7.24
N VAL A 87 8.76 -0.90 -6.19
CA VAL A 87 10.15 -0.44 -6.18
C VAL A 87 11.02 -1.49 -5.50
N PRO A 88 12.03 -2.05 -6.17
CA PRO A 88 13.06 -2.84 -5.50
C PRO A 88 13.90 -1.93 -4.60
N VAL A 89 13.99 -2.27 -3.32
CA VAL A 89 14.67 -1.45 -2.29
C VAL A 89 16.03 -2.01 -1.95
N ASP A 90 16.12 -3.32 -1.68
CA ASP A 90 17.36 -3.97 -1.27
C ASP A 90 17.31 -5.47 -1.56
N ILE A 91 18.43 -6.17 -1.35
CA ILE A 91 18.52 -7.64 -1.38
C ILE A 91 18.94 -8.10 0.01
N GLU A 92 18.03 -8.74 0.73
CA GLU A 92 18.23 -9.27 2.09
C GLU A 92 18.17 -10.80 2.03
N GLN A 93 19.25 -11.50 2.40
CA GLN A 93 19.26 -12.98 2.49
C GLN A 93 18.73 -13.67 1.21
N ASP A 94 19.26 -13.26 0.05
CA ASP A 94 18.84 -13.72 -1.29
C ASP A 94 17.38 -13.42 -1.68
N CYS A 95 16.64 -12.68 -0.85
CA CYS A 95 15.30 -12.18 -1.17
C CYS A 95 15.36 -10.71 -1.60
N LEU A 96 14.66 -10.38 -2.68
CA LEU A 96 14.49 -9.01 -3.13
C LEU A 96 13.42 -8.31 -2.29
N LEU A 97 13.80 -7.27 -1.54
CA LEU A 97 12.87 -6.44 -0.79
C LEU A 97 12.14 -5.50 -1.75
N ILE A 98 10.83 -5.66 -1.87
CA ILE A 98 9.96 -4.85 -2.72
C ILE A 98 9.10 -3.95 -1.86
N ALA A 99 9.13 -2.65 -2.16
CA ALA A 99 8.18 -1.69 -1.61
C ALA A 99 7.04 -1.43 -2.60
N THR A 100 5.80 -1.35 -2.10
CA THR A 100 4.63 -1.07 -2.92
C THR A 100 3.60 -0.22 -2.20
N SER A 101 2.82 0.57 -2.94
CA SER A 101 1.61 1.21 -2.41
C SER A 101 0.34 0.37 -2.64
N GLU A 102 0.42 -0.68 -3.45
CA GLU A 102 -0.71 -1.53 -3.87
C GLU A 102 -0.49 -3.00 -3.47
N PRO A 103 -0.45 -3.32 -2.17
CA PRO A 103 -0.20 -4.69 -1.67
C PRO A 103 -1.27 -5.71 -2.10
N ALA A 104 -2.44 -5.25 -2.54
CA ALA A 104 -3.50 -6.09 -3.09
C ALA A 104 -3.19 -6.64 -4.49
N ASN A 105 -2.26 -6.02 -5.22
CA ASN A 105 -1.94 -6.38 -6.60
C ASN A 105 -0.95 -7.55 -6.64
N VAL A 106 -1.43 -8.74 -6.26
CA VAL A 106 -0.62 -9.96 -6.21
C VAL A 106 -0.05 -10.34 -7.59
N PHE A 107 -0.74 -10.02 -8.68
CA PHE A 107 -0.26 -10.30 -10.03
C PHE A 107 1.06 -9.58 -10.35
N VAL A 108 1.18 -8.30 -9.95
CA VAL A 108 2.43 -7.56 -10.10
C VAL A 108 3.54 -8.17 -9.25
N LEU A 109 3.25 -8.56 -8.01
CA LEU A 109 4.22 -9.18 -7.10
C LEU A 109 4.75 -10.52 -7.66
N GLU A 110 3.87 -11.34 -8.24
CA GLU A 110 4.28 -12.58 -8.91
C GLU A 110 5.06 -12.32 -10.21
N ASP A 111 4.74 -11.26 -10.95
CA ASP A 111 5.51 -10.85 -12.12
C ASP A 111 6.93 -10.40 -11.74
N VAL A 112 7.08 -9.67 -10.62
CA VAL A 112 8.39 -9.32 -10.07
C VAL A 112 9.22 -10.57 -9.78
N LYS A 113 8.67 -11.57 -9.08
CA LYS A 113 9.37 -12.85 -8.83
C LYS A 113 9.81 -13.50 -10.14
N ARG A 114 8.92 -13.56 -11.14
CA ARG A 114 9.20 -14.18 -12.44
C ARG A 114 10.32 -13.47 -13.20
N GLN A 115 10.28 -12.14 -13.27
CA GLN A 115 11.28 -11.34 -14.01
C GLN A 115 12.64 -11.39 -13.34
N THR A 116 12.66 -11.27 -12.01
CA THR A 116 13.91 -11.22 -11.24
C THR A 116 14.50 -12.59 -10.96
N LYS A 117 13.66 -13.65 -11.03
CA LYS A 117 13.98 -15.02 -10.61
C LYS A 117 14.44 -15.09 -9.15
N MET A 118 13.88 -14.22 -8.31
CA MET A 118 14.18 -14.12 -6.89
C MET A 118 12.91 -14.30 -6.07
N ASP A 119 13.06 -14.87 -4.88
CA ASP A 119 12.06 -14.71 -3.84
C ASP A 119 11.97 -13.23 -3.44
N ILE A 120 10.80 -12.81 -3.00
CA ILE A 120 10.55 -11.43 -2.59
C ILE A 120 10.03 -11.33 -1.17
N LYS A 121 10.40 -10.25 -0.50
CA LYS A 121 9.78 -9.79 0.73
C LYS A 121 9.11 -8.45 0.44
N THR A 122 7.86 -8.28 0.87
CA THR A 122 7.09 -7.08 0.52
C THR A 122 6.85 -6.20 1.74
N ILE A 123 6.98 -4.90 1.52
CA ILE A 123 6.63 -3.85 2.46
C ILE A 123 5.73 -2.83 1.78
N VAL A 124 4.88 -2.18 2.57
CA VAL A 124 4.05 -1.08 2.08
C VAL A 124 4.80 0.23 2.28
N CYS A 125 4.78 1.09 1.27
CA CYS A 125 5.35 2.43 1.37
C CYS A 125 4.44 3.47 0.73
N THR A 126 4.73 4.74 1.01
CA THR A 126 4.16 5.85 0.24
C THR A 126 4.65 5.79 -1.21
N PRO A 127 3.80 6.11 -2.21
CA PRO A 127 4.25 6.24 -3.60
C PRO A 127 5.42 7.23 -3.71
N GLY A 128 6.44 6.88 -4.50
CA GLY A 128 7.51 7.80 -4.86
C GLY A 128 6.96 8.90 -5.77
N ARG A 129 7.28 10.16 -5.48
CA ARG A 129 7.05 11.30 -6.38
C ARG A 129 8.24 11.49 -7.32
#